data_AF-A0A959Y6N7-F1
#
_entry.id   AF-A0A959Y6N7-F1
#
_cell.length_a   1.000
_cell.length_b   1.000
_cell.length_c   1.000
_cell.angle_alpha   90.00
_cell.angle_beta   90.00
_cell.angle_gamma   90.00
#
_symmetry.space_group_name_H-M   'P 1'
#
loop_
_entity.id
_entity.type
_entity.pdbx_description
1 polymer ?
#
loop_
_entity_poly.entity_id
_entity_poly.type
_entity_poly.pdbx_seq_one_letter_code
_entity_poly.pdbx_strand_id
1 'polypeptide(L)'
;MHSEAAIRQPLILGHKTYHDITNDIVAPIENKAPKAWYVLITISALIAAYGVGCILYLLAKGVGVWGLNKTVDWAWDITNFVWWVGIGHAGTLISAVLL
;
A
#
# COMPACT_ATOMS: atom_id res chain seq x y z
N MET A 1 -36.70 -5.98 -19.82
CA MET A 1 -36.79 -5.92 -18.35
C MET A 1 -35.53 -6.60 -17.81
N HIS A 2 -34.68 -5.87 -17.07
CA HIS A 2 -33.45 -6.45 -16.54
C HIS A 2 -33.82 -7.59 -15.57
N SER A 3 -33.36 -8.81 -15.85
CA SER A 3 -33.54 -9.94 -14.94
C SER A 3 -32.25 -10.17 -14.18
N GLU A 4 -32.31 -9.98 -12.86
CA GLU A 4 -31.23 -10.31 -11.94
C GLU A 4 -31.62 -11.51 -11.07
N ALA A 5 -30.63 -12.31 -10.67
CA ALA A 5 -30.87 -13.45 -9.81
C ALA A 5 -31.21 -12.99 -8.38
N ALA A 6 -32.32 -13.49 -7.84
CA ALA A 6 -32.85 -13.10 -6.52
C ALA A 6 -31.91 -13.43 -5.33
N ILE A 7 -30.90 -14.28 -5.55
CA ILE A 7 -29.92 -14.66 -4.53
C ILE A 7 -28.81 -13.62 -4.31
N ARG A 8 -28.64 -12.64 -5.22
CA ARG A 8 -27.58 -11.64 -5.12
C ARG A 8 -27.90 -10.60 -4.05
N GLN A 9 -26.92 -10.32 -3.21
CA GLN A 9 -27.02 -9.27 -2.20
C GLN A 9 -26.53 -7.93 -2.78
N PRO A 10 -27.14 -6.79 -2.38
CA PRO A 10 -26.70 -5.48 -2.83
C PRO A 10 -25.30 -5.15 -2.27
N LEU A 11 -24.40 -4.66 -3.14
CA LEU A 11 -23.06 -4.22 -2.74
C LEU A 11 -23.04 -2.80 -2.17
N ILE A 12 -24.00 -1.96 -2.58
CA ILE A 12 -24.18 -0.60 -2.07
C ILE A 12 -25.34 -0.61 -1.07
N LEU A 13 -25.04 -0.34 0.18
CA LEU A 13 -26.01 -0.32 1.26
C LEU A 13 -26.55 1.11 1.48
N GLY A 14 -27.76 1.23 2.04
CA GLY A 14 -28.32 2.51 2.48
C GLY A 14 -28.95 3.37 1.38
N HIS A 15 -29.30 2.80 0.22
CA HIS A 15 -30.03 3.48 -0.88
C HIS A 15 -29.40 4.81 -1.32
N LYS A 16 -28.07 4.87 -1.41
CA LYS A 16 -27.34 6.09 -1.80
C LYS A 16 -27.65 6.52 -3.24
N THR A 17 -27.86 7.81 -3.43
CA THR A 17 -27.95 8.43 -4.76
C THR A 17 -26.55 8.72 -5.32
N TYR A 18 -26.44 9.03 -6.62
CA TYR A 18 -25.17 9.42 -7.23
C TYR A 18 -24.53 10.65 -6.56
N HIS A 19 -25.36 11.58 -6.09
CA HIS A 19 -24.89 12.76 -5.37
C HIS A 19 -24.27 12.38 -4.02
N ASP A 20 -24.91 11.47 -3.28
CA ASP A 20 -24.40 10.97 -2.00
C ASP A 20 -23.05 10.27 -2.16
N ILE A 21 -22.91 9.41 -3.18
CA ILE A 21 -21.65 8.70 -3.48
C ILE A 21 -20.52 9.70 -3.77
N THR A 22 -20.82 10.73 -4.57
CA THR A 22 -19.84 11.76 -4.91
C THR A 22 -19.38 12.50 -3.66
N ASN A 23 -20.33 12.96 -2.84
CA ASN A 23 -20.02 13.69 -1.62
C ASN A 23 -19.22 12.83 -0.62
N ASP A 24 -19.55 11.55 -0.47
CA ASP A 24 -18.84 10.63 0.43
C ASP A 24 -17.38 10.39 0.02
N ILE A 25 -17.11 10.25 -1.29
CA ILE A 25 -15.75 9.99 -1.81
C ILE A 25 -14.89 11.25 -1.76
N VAL A 26 -15.48 12.41 -2.04
CA VAL A 26 -14.76 13.68 -2.12
C VAL A 26 -14.55 14.31 -0.75
N ALA A 27 -15.45 14.07 0.22
CA ALA A 27 -15.35 14.67 1.55
C ALA A 27 -13.99 14.45 2.25
N PRO A 28 -13.36 13.25 2.25
CA PRO A 28 -12.03 13.07 2.84
C PRO A 28 -10.91 13.87 2.15
N ILE A 29 -11.11 14.27 0.89
CA ILE A 29 -10.14 15.02 0.08
C ILE A 29 -10.30 16.53 0.31
N GLU A 30 -11.54 17.02 0.33
CA GLU A 30 -11.84 18.45 0.51
C GLU A 30 -11.70 18.92 1.96
N ASN A 31 -11.93 18.02 2.92
CA ASN A 31 -11.82 18.36 4.34
C ASN A 31 -10.36 18.34 4.81
N LYS A 32 -10.12 19.06 5.91
CA LYS A 32 -8.80 19.05 6.56
C LYS A 32 -8.48 17.66 7.09
N ALA A 33 -7.24 17.23 6.88
CA ALA A 33 -6.76 15.95 7.40
C ALA A 33 -6.88 15.92 8.94
N PRO A 34 -7.28 14.77 9.52
CA PRO A 34 -7.40 14.64 10.97
C PRO A 34 -6.02 14.68 11.63
N LYS A 35 -5.96 15.07 12.91
CA LYS A 35 -4.69 15.13 13.66
C LYS A 35 -3.91 13.81 13.63
N ALA A 36 -4.61 12.68 13.66
CA ALA A 36 -4.00 11.35 13.56
C ALA A 36 -3.23 11.15 12.25
N TRP A 37 -3.73 11.70 11.14
CA TRP A 37 -3.04 11.63 9.85
C TRP A 37 -1.67 12.31 9.91
N TYR A 38 -1.58 13.50 10.51
CA TYR A 38 -0.32 14.23 10.68
C TYR A 38 0.67 13.48 11.58
N VAL A 39 0.19 12.82 12.63
CA VAL A 39 1.05 12.00 13.50
C VAL A 39 1.62 10.81 12.74
N LEU A 40 0.76 10.06 12.04
CA LEU A 40 1.16 8.84 11.31
C LEU A 40 2.07 9.15 10.12
N ILE A 41 1.80 10.21 9.36
CA ILE A 41 2.67 10.60 8.24
C ILE A 41 4.04 11.07 8.74
N THR A 42 4.09 11.75 9.89
CA THR A 42 5.37 12.17 10.48
C THR A 42 6.19 10.97 10.93
N ILE A 43 5.58 10.00 11.62
CA ILE A 43 6.26 8.76 12.02
C ILE A 43 6.76 8.00 10.79
N SER A 44 5.90 7.85 9.77
CA SER A 44 6.25 7.17 8.52
C SER A 44 7.42 7.87 7.81
N ALA A 45 7.42 9.21 7.76
CA ALA A 45 8.48 10.00 7.15
C ALA A 45 9.80 9.88 7.90
N LEU A 46 9.79 9.85 9.23
CA LEU A 46 10.99 9.65 10.04
C LEU A 46 11.61 8.27 9.81
N ILE A 47 10.80 7.22 9.77
CA ILE A 47 11.26 5.86 9.47
C ILE A 47 11.81 5.79 8.04
N ALA A 48 11.14 6.41 7.07
CA ALA A 48 11.61 6.48 5.69
C ALA A 48 12.94 7.22 5.57
N ALA A 49 13.11 8.36 6.24
CA ALA A 49 14.35 9.12 6.26
C ALA A 49 15.50 8.31 6.87
N TYR A 50 15.24 7.58 7.96
CA TYR A 50 16.21 6.64 8.53
C TYR A 50 16.61 5.55 7.52
N GLY A 51 15.62 4.95 6.84
CA GLY A 51 15.86 3.96 5.79
C GLY A 51 16.71 4.49 4.63
N VAL A 52 16.45 5.71 4.16
CA VAL A 52 17.29 6.39 3.15
C VAL A 52 18.72 6.57 3.68
N GLY A 53 18.89 6.96 4.94
CA GLY A 53 20.20 7.03 5.58
C GLY A 53 20.95 5.69 5.58
N CYS A 54 20.27 4.59 5.89
CA CYS A 54 20.84 3.24 5.82
C CYS A 54 21.24 2.84 4.39
N ILE A 55 20.43 3.19 3.38
CA ILE A 55 20.75 2.93 1.97
C ILE A 55 21.98 3.72 1.55
N LEU A 56 22.08 5.01 1.91
CA LEU A 56 23.26 5.82 1.59
C LEU A 56 24.52 5.27 2.29
N TYR A 57 24.39 4.82 3.54
CA TYR A 57 25.49 4.18 4.26
C TYR A 57 25.96 2.88 3.57
N LEU A 58 25.02 2.04 3.13
CA LEU A 58 25.31 0.85 2.33
C LEU A 58 26.07 1.20 1.05
N LEU A 59 25.61 2.20 0.29
CA LEU A 59 26.27 2.60 -0.95
C LEU A 59 27.69 3.13 -0.68
N ALA A 60 27.90 3.83 0.43
CA ALA A 60 29.20 4.40 0.80
C ALA A 60 30.19 3.37 1.37
N LYS A 61 29.70 2.34 2.09
CA LYS A 61 30.54 1.33 2.78
C LYS A 61 30.58 -0.03 2.09
N GLY A 62 29.73 -0.23 1.09
CA GLY A 62 29.60 -1.49 0.36
C GLY A 62 28.75 -2.53 1.09
N VAL A 63 28.43 -3.61 0.38
CA VAL A 63 27.49 -4.68 0.79
C VAL A 63 27.98 -5.48 2.00
N GLY A 64 29.28 -5.42 2.35
CA GLY A 64 29.83 -6.12 3.51
C GLY A 64 29.19 -5.75 4.85
N VAL A 65 28.45 -4.63 4.93
CA VAL A 65 27.72 -4.20 6.14
C VAL A 65 26.43 -4.99 6.38
N TRP A 66 25.96 -5.79 5.43
CA TRP A 66 24.70 -6.53 5.49
C TRP A 66 24.75 -7.84 6.29
N GLY A 67 25.94 -8.27 6.72
CA GLY A 67 26.10 -9.55 7.43
C GLY A 67 25.91 -10.78 6.53
N LEU A 68 26.03 -10.59 5.21
CA LEU A 68 26.13 -11.69 4.26
C LEU A 68 27.45 -12.43 4.43
N ASN A 69 27.49 -13.69 4.00
CA ASN A 69 28.71 -14.49 4.03
C ASN A 69 28.97 -15.15 2.68
N LYS A 70 30.16 -15.76 2.51
CA LYS A 70 30.55 -16.37 1.23
C LYS A 70 29.72 -17.59 0.80
N THR A 71 28.94 -18.17 1.70
CA THR A 71 28.07 -19.33 1.45
C THR A 71 26.63 -18.90 1.22
N VAL A 72 26.18 -17.82 1.88
CA VAL A 72 24.85 -17.24 1.79
C VAL A 72 25.02 -15.75 1.47
N ASP A 73 25.05 -15.47 0.18
CA ASP A 73 25.21 -14.14 -0.40
C ASP A 73 23.88 -13.42 -0.63
N TRP A 74 22.75 -14.15 -0.61
CA TRP A 74 21.39 -13.61 -0.59
C TRP A 74 20.62 -14.05 0.64
N ALA A 75 20.00 -13.10 1.32
CA ALA A 75 19.21 -13.36 2.52
C ALA A 75 18.06 -12.34 2.61
N TRP A 76 18.21 -11.31 3.45
CA TRP A 76 17.17 -10.33 3.72
C TRP A 76 16.86 -9.42 2.54
N ASP A 77 17.87 -9.11 1.73
CA ASP A 77 17.73 -8.32 0.51
C ASP A 77 16.74 -8.96 -0.47
N ILE A 78 16.95 -10.22 -0.84
CA ILE A 78 16.04 -10.90 -1.76
C ILE A 78 14.72 -11.30 -1.09
N THR A 79 14.75 -11.70 0.19
CA THR A 79 13.53 -12.09 0.92
C THR A 79 12.54 -10.92 0.95
N ASN A 80 13.01 -9.72 1.28
CA ASN A 80 12.17 -8.53 1.28
C ASN A 80 11.76 -8.12 -0.14
N PHE A 81 12.65 -8.25 -1.13
CA PHE A 81 12.33 -7.96 -2.53
C PHE A 81 11.14 -8.80 -3.03
N VAL A 82 11.22 -10.13 -2.90
CA VAL A 82 10.13 -11.01 -3.37
C VAL A 82 8.85 -10.84 -2.56
N TRP A 83 8.97 -10.55 -1.25
CA TRP A 83 7.82 -10.28 -0.40
C TRP A 83 7.04 -9.04 -0.88
N TRP A 84 7.73 -7.93 -1.14
CA TRP A 84 7.12 -6.72 -1.67
C TRP A 84 6.56 -6.89 -3.08
N VAL A 85 7.26 -7.61 -3.96
CA VAL A 85 6.75 -7.97 -5.30
C VAL A 85 5.44 -8.77 -5.18
N GLY A 86 5.36 -9.72 -4.24
CA GLY A 86 4.15 -10.49 -3.96
C GLY A 86 2.96 -9.61 -3.58
N ILE A 87 3.16 -8.63 -2.70
CA ILE A 87 2.11 -7.66 -2.32
C ILE A 87 1.62 -6.87 -3.54
N GLY A 88 2.53 -6.49 -4.45
CA GLY A 88 2.18 -5.73 -5.66
C GLY A 88 1.22 -6.46 -6.61
N HIS A 89 1.23 -7.80 -6.63
CA HIS A 89 0.36 -8.58 -7.52
C HIS A 89 -1.13 -8.49 -7.14
N ALA A 90 -1.45 -8.32 -5.85
CA ALA A 90 -2.83 -8.26 -5.38
C ALA A 90 -3.60 -7.11 -6.05
N GLY A 91 -2.99 -5.93 -6.19
CA GLY A 91 -3.60 -4.78 -6.84
C GLY A 91 -3.88 -5.02 -8.33
N THR A 92 -2.91 -5.58 -9.05
CA THR A 92 -3.05 -5.86 -10.48
C THR A 92 -4.10 -6.93 -10.78
N LEU A 93 -4.26 -7.93 -9.90
CA LEU A 93 -5.29 -8.95 -10.05
C LEU A 93 -6.68 -8.34 -9.90
N ILE A 94 -6.90 -7.50 -8.89
CA ILE A 94 -8.19 -6.84 -8.68
C ILE A 94 -8.51 -5.93 -9.87
N SER A 95 -7.54 -5.17 -10.37
CA SER A 95 -7.81 -4.16 -11.41
C SER A 95 -7.84 -4.69 -12.85
N ALA A 96 -7.15 -5.77 -13.18
CA ALA A 96 -7.06 -6.28 -14.55
C ALA A 96 -7.88 -7.55 -14.79
N VAL A 97 -8.16 -8.33 -13.75
CA VAL A 97 -8.85 -9.63 -13.88
C VAL A 97 -10.30 -9.56 -13.41
N LEU A 98 -10.59 -8.77 -12.37
CA LEU A 98 -11.94 -8.67 -11.78
C LEU A 98 -12.77 -7.49 -12.30
N LEU A 99 -12.19 -6.62 -13.14
CA LEU A 99 -12.85 -5.51 -13.84
C LEU A 99 -13.35 -5.98 -15.20
#